data_AF-A0A8X6WIE7-F1
#
_entry.id   AF-A0A8X6WIE7-F1
#
_cell.length_a   1.000
_cell.length_b   1.000
_cell.length_c   1.000
_cell.angle_alpha   90.00
_cell.angle_beta   90.00
_cell.angle_gamma   90.00
#
_symmetry.space_group_name_H-M   'P 1'
#
loop_
_entity.id
_entity.type
_entity.pdbx_description
1 polymer ?
#
loop_
_entity_poly.entity_id
_entity_poly.type
_entity_poly.pdbx_seq_one_letter_code
_entity_poly.pdbx_strand_id
1 'polypeptide(L)'
;MMALALIKVMLLFGDYKLTSLNLVNKYVKVYAYDVSRGKEGCCLPGYPKHIHKEFPSANKESSLPSHLDAVYYSYTDRSMYFFKGIYYWHNIAFNPLDRRRTNKIKGPWLISSKWYDICDVEA
;
A
#
# COMPACT_ATOMS: atom_id res chain seq x y z
N MET A 1 18.31 -21.64 -4.53
CA MET A 1 17.00 -21.48 -5.22
C MET A 1 16.15 -20.50 -4.43
N MET A 2 16.26 -19.20 -4.69
CA MET A 2 15.37 -18.21 -4.08
C MET A 2 14.10 -18.13 -4.93
N ALA A 3 12.98 -18.56 -4.34
CA ALA A 3 11.67 -18.38 -4.95
C ALA A 3 11.36 -16.88 -5.03
N LEU A 4 11.17 -16.36 -6.25
CA LEU A 4 10.50 -15.08 -6.46
C LEU A 4 9.08 -15.20 -5.89
N ALA A 5 8.89 -14.79 -4.64
CA ALA A 5 7.56 -14.58 -4.11
C ALA A 5 7.00 -13.34 -4.81
N LEU A 6 6.01 -13.54 -5.68
CA LEU A 6 5.05 -12.50 -6.07
C LEU A 6 4.55 -11.86 -4.76
N ILE A 7 5.01 -10.64 -4.46
CA ILE A 7 4.55 -9.90 -3.28
C ILE A 7 3.10 -9.47 -3.55
N LYS A 8 2.19 -10.41 -3.29
CA LYS A 8 0.75 -10.19 -3.19
C LYS A 8 0.56 -9.50 -1.85
N VAL A 9 0.75 -8.16 -1.80
CA VAL A 9 0.40 -7.42 -0.58
C VAL A 9 -1.09 -7.65 -0.33
N MET A 10 -1.37 -8.39 0.72
CA MET A 10 -2.71 -8.72 1.20
C MET A 10 -2.95 -7.85 2.43
N LEU A 11 -3.58 -6.69 2.23
CA LEU A 11 -3.97 -5.84 3.36
C LEU A 11 -5.28 -6.38 3.91
N LEU A 12 -5.23 -7.01 5.10
CA LEU A 12 -6.41 -7.50 5.81
C LEU A 12 -7.03 -6.35 6.63
N PHE A 13 -8.21 -5.88 6.24
CA PHE A 13 -9.01 -4.90 6.98
C PHE A 13 -10.38 -5.51 7.34
N GLY A 14 -10.50 -6.15 8.51
CA GLY A 14 -11.75 -6.84 8.86
C GLY A 14 -12.18 -7.82 7.77
N ASP A 15 -13.40 -7.69 7.25
CA ASP A 15 -13.95 -8.56 6.20
C ASP A 15 -13.48 -8.23 4.75
N TYR A 16 -12.68 -7.18 4.55
CA TYR A 16 -12.27 -6.71 3.22
C TYR A 16 -10.75 -6.82 3.00
N LYS A 17 -10.33 -7.32 1.81
CA LYS A 17 -8.93 -7.36 1.33
C LYS A 17 -8.71 -6.29 0.28
N LEU A 18 -7.68 -5.48 0.43
CA LEU A 18 -6.99 -4.93 -0.75
C LEU A 18 -5.95 -5.95 -1.17
N THR A 19 -6.21 -6.62 -2.29
CA THR A 19 -5.31 -7.62 -2.85
C THR A 19 -4.93 -7.19 -4.25
N SER A 20 -3.63 -7.17 -4.53
CA SER A 20 -3.02 -6.92 -5.84
C SER A 20 -2.76 -5.45 -6.18
N LEU A 21 -1.48 -5.09 -6.05
CA LEU A 21 -0.85 -4.02 -6.79
C LEU A 21 -0.23 -4.66 -8.03
N ASN A 22 -0.75 -4.40 -9.22
CA ASN A 22 -0.19 -4.97 -10.45
C ASN A 22 1.03 -4.14 -10.86
N LEU A 23 2.23 -4.59 -10.45
CA LEU A 23 3.52 -3.89 -10.61
C LEU A 23 4.12 -3.99 -12.02
N VAL A 24 3.42 -4.58 -12.98
CA VAL A 24 3.97 -4.90 -14.31
C VAL A 24 3.66 -3.82 -15.37
N ASN A 25 2.79 -2.85 -15.07
CA ASN A 25 2.32 -1.89 -16.06
C ASN A 25 2.62 -0.45 -15.65
N LYS A 26 2.89 0.41 -16.64
CA LYS A 26 3.18 1.86 -16.52
C LYS A 26 2.14 2.63 -15.66
N TYR A 27 1.00 2.00 -15.39
CA TYR A 27 -0.10 2.48 -14.55
C TYR A 27 -0.32 1.52 -13.39
N VAL A 28 0.09 1.95 -12.19
CA VAL A 28 -0.13 1.19 -10.95
C VAL A 28 -1.61 1.26 -10.59
N LYS A 29 -2.31 0.12 -10.73
CA LYS A 29 -3.72 -0.04 -10.37
C LYS A 29 -3.86 -0.73 -9.02
N VAL A 30 -4.82 -0.24 -8.24
CA VAL A 30 -5.23 -0.78 -6.95
C VAL A 30 -6.51 -1.57 -7.16
N TYR A 31 -6.56 -2.77 -6.58
CA TYR A 31 -7.72 -3.64 -6.63
C TYR A 31 -8.19 -3.91 -5.18
N ALA A 32 -9.50 -4.02 -5.00
CA ALA A 32 -10.11 -4.28 -3.70
C ALA A 32 -11.14 -5.41 -3.83
N TYR A 33 -11.21 -6.26 -2.81
CA TYR A 33 -11.97 -7.51 -2.79
C TYR A 33 -12.57 -7.74 -1.40
N ASP A 34 -13.68 -8.46 -1.34
CA ASP A 34 -14.24 -8.96 -0.08
C ASP A 34 -13.62 -10.35 0.20
N VAL A 35 -12.98 -10.53 1.36
CA VAL A 35 -12.30 -11.80 1.69
C VAL A 35 -13.30 -12.87 2.09
N SER A 36 -14.32 -12.45 2.83
CA SER A 36 -15.28 -13.34 3.48
C SER A 36 -16.15 -14.06 2.45
N ARG A 37 -16.35 -13.45 1.28
CA ARG A 37 -17.15 -13.99 0.18
C ARG A 37 -16.44 -15.06 -0.65
N GLY A 38 -15.20 -15.39 -0.32
CA GLY A 38 -14.61 -16.73 -0.49
C GLY A 38 -14.36 -17.27 -1.91
N LYS A 39 -14.95 -16.77 -2.98
CA LYS A 39 -14.69 -17.29 -4.35
C LYS A 39 -14.76 -16.18 -5.40
N GLU A 40 -13.65 -16.08 -6.14
CA GLU A 40 -13.48 -15.54 -7.49
C GLU A 40 -14.68 -14.76 -8.04
N GLY A 41 -14.79 -13.52 -7.59
CA GLY A 41 -15.73 -12.53 -8.09
C GLY A 41 -14.99 -11.21 -8.24
N CYS A 42 -15.39 -10.43 -9.23
CA CYS A 42 -14.77 -9.17 -9.63
C CYS A 42 -14.50 -8.20 -8.47
N CYS A 43 -13.72 -7.17 -8.73
CA CYS A 43 -13.36 -6.15 -7.75
C CYS A 43 -14.60 -5.52 -7.09
N LEU A 44 -14.45 -5.04 -5.85
CA LEU A 44 -15.46 -4.19 -5.21
C LEU A 44 -15.88 -3.05 -6.14
N PRO A 45 -17.14 -2.58 -6.07
CA PRO A 45 -17.62 -1.48 -6.91
C PRO A 45 -16.67 -0.28 -6.86
N GLY A 46 -16.32 0.22 -8.05
CA GLY A 46 -15.39 1.33 -8.21
C GLY A 46 -13.91 0.96 -8.29
N TYR A 47 -13.54 -0.33 -8.27
CA TYR A 47 -12.19 -0.83 -8.55
C TYR A 47 -12.15 -1.62 -9.88
N PRO A 48 -10.99 -1.70 -10.56
CA PRO A 48 -9.68 -1.15 -10.17
C PRO A 48 -9.60 0.38 -10.27
N LYS A 49 -8.79 0.99 -9.40
CA LYS A 49 -8.52 2.43 -9.41
C LYS A 49 -7.05 2.72 -9.68
N HIS A 50 -6.79 3.93 -10.18
CA HIS A 50 -5.43 4.44 -10.23
C HIS A 50 -4.91 4.69 -8.81
N ILE A 51 -3.65 4.34 -8.52
CA ILE A 51 -3.10 4.48 -7.16
C ILE A 51 -3.19 5.92 -6.64
N HIS A 52 -2.86 6.93 -7.44
CA HIS A 52 -2.98 8.34 -7.02
C HIS A 52 -4.42 8.85 -6.82
N LYS A 53 -5.41 8.14 -7.37
CA LYS A 53 -6.83 8.45 -7.09
C LYS A 53 -7.28 7.84 -5.78
N GLU A 54 -6.83 6.63 -5.48
CA GLU A 54 -7.16 5.93 -4.24
C GLU A 54 -6.35 6.45 -3.04
N PHE A 55 -5.10 6.80 -3.28
CA PHE A 55 -4.13 7.31 -2.32
C PHE A 55 -3.59 8.66 -2.80
N PRO A 56 -4.39 9.73 -2.70
CA PRO A 56 -3.97 11.05 -3.11
C PRO A 56 -2.88 11.59 -2.18
N SER A 57 -1.97 12.38 -2.74
CA SER A 57 -0.89 12.99 -1.97
C SER A 57 -1.40 14.16 -1.12
N ALA A 58 -0.84 14.33 0.08
CA ALA A 58 -1.16 15.43 0.99
C ALA A 58 -0.61 16.77 0.47
N ASN A 59 0.50 16.73 -0.27
CA ASN A 59 1.11 17.85 -0.98
C ASN A 59 1.77 17.34 -2.27
N LYS A 60 2.40 18.23 -3.05
CA LYS A 60 2.98 17.90 -4.36
C LYS A 60 4.18 16.96 -4.22
N GLU A 61 4.95 17.11 -3.15
CA GLU A 61 6.17 16.37 -2.86
C GLU A 61 5.88 14.94 -2.36
N SER A 62 4.68 14.72 -1.79
CA SER A 62 4.25 13.43 -1.26
C SER A 62 3.60 12.50 -2.29
N SER A 63 3.73 12.78 -3.59
CA SER A 63 3.23 11.87 -4.61
C SER A 63 3.95 10.53 -4.51
N LEU A 64 3.19 9.44 -4.46
CA LEU A 64 3.77 8.10 -4.55
C LEU A 64 4.52 7.96 -5.88
N PRO A 65 5.67 7.26 -5.91
CA PRO A 65 6.30 6.87 -7.15
C PRO A 65 5.50 5.74 -7.81
N SER A 66 5.73 5.55 -9.10
CA SER A 66 5.29 4.35 -9.82
C SER A 66 6.13 3.13 -9.38
N HIS A 67 5.57 1.93 -9.55
CA HIS A 67 6.23 0.65 -9.26
C HIS A 67 6.79 0.55 -7.83
N LEU A 68 5.94 0.73 -6.81
CA LEU A 68 6.33 0.52 -5.40
C LEU A 68 6.91 -0.89 -5.18
N ASP A 69 7.89 -1.00 -4.30
CA ASP A 69 8.55 -2.29 -4.03
C ASP A 69 7.73 -3.12 -3.02
N ALA A 70 7.13 -2.44 -2.03
CA ALA A 70 6.29 -3.08 -1.03
C ALA A 70 5.25 -2.12 -0.45
N VAL A 71 4.20 -2.69 0.15
CA VAL A 71 3.20 -1.98 0.93
C VAL A 71 2.93 -2.80 2.20
N TYR A 72 2.76 -2.15 3.34
CA TYR A 72 2.60 -2.77 4.64
C TYR A 72 1.53 -2.03 5.45
N TYR A 73 0.66 -2.73 6.16
CA TYR A 73 -0.20 -2.10 7.17
C TYR A 73 0.33 -2.39 8.57
N SER A 74 0.62 -1.32 9.31
CA SER A 74 1.01 -1.40 10.71
C SER A 74 -0.23 -1.37 11.59
N TYR A 75 -0.44 -2.43 12.36
CA TYR A 75 -1.48 -2.43 13.40
C TYR A 75 -1.17 -1.46 14.53
N THR A 76 0.11 -1.31 14.89
CA THR A 76 0.57 -0.40 15.93
C THR A 76 0.30 1.05 15.55
N ASP A 77 0.71 1.44 14.34
CA ASP A 77 0.52 2.82 13.87
C ASP A 77 -0.87 3.07 13.29
N ARG A 78 -1.65 2.00 13.08
CA ARG A 78 -2.93 2.01 12.36
C ARG A 78 -2.81 2.77 11.03
N SER A 79 -1.76 2.48 10.27
CA SER A 79 -1.45 3.19 9.02
C SER A 79 -0.84 2.27 7.98
N MET A 80 -1.08 2.60 6.71
CA MET A 80 -0.46 1.96 5.56
C MET A 80 0.84 2.67 5.20
N TYR A 81 1.90 1.89 5.04
CA TYR A 81 3.23 2.28 4.59
C TYR A 81 3.49 1.77 3.18
N PHE A 82 4.13 2.60 2.37
CA PHE A 82 4.49 2.31 0.97
C PHE A 82 5.99 2.50 0.83
N PHE A 83 6.67 1.59 0.15
CA PHE A 83 8.14 1.56 0.08
C PHE A 83 8.63 1.61 -1.37
N LYS A 84 9.72 2.36 -1.58
CA LYS A 84 10.49 2.38 -2.82
C LYS A 84 11.95 2.67 -2.53
N GLY A 85 12.85 1.74 -2.86
CA GLY A 85 14.26 1.82 -2.51
C GLY A 85 14.44 2.06 -1.00
N ILE A 86 15.22 3.07 -0.65
CA ILE A 86 15.48 3.47 0.75
C ILE A 86 14.41 4.40 1.35
N TYR A 87 13.32 4.67 0.62
CA TYR A 87 12.30 5.62 1.01
C TYR A 87 10.98 4.95 1.37
N TYR A 88 10.24 5.59 2.27
CA TYR A 88 8.86 5.25 2.57
C TYR A 88 7.94 6.46 2.55
N TRP A 89 6.67 6.17 2.30
CA TRP A 89 5.54 7.06 2.49
C TRP A 89 4.54 6.38 3.42
N HIS A 90 3.64 7.15 4.03
CA HIS A 90 2.55 6.56 4.79
C HIS A 90 1.24 7.34 4.67
N ASN A 91 0.14 6.65 4.94
CA ASN A 91 -1.19 7.23 4.92
C ASN A 91 -1.52 7.89 6.26
N ILE A 92 -1.49 9.22 6.29
CA ILE A 92 -1.71 10.02 7.51
C ILE A 92 -3.19 10.23 7.84
N ALA A 93 -4.10 9.92 6.92
CA ALA A 93 -5.53 10.13 7.10
C ALA A 93 -6.30 8.83 7.34
N PHE A 94 -5.63 7.67 7.30
CA PHE A 94 -6.30 6.39 7.46
C PHE A 94 -6.97 6.30 8.83
N ASN A 95 -8.26 5.98 8.83
CA ASN A 95 -9.02 5.65 10.01
C ASN A 95 -9.93 4.46 9.68
N PRO A 96 -9.82 3.33 10.41
CA PRO A 96 -10.64 2.15 10.12
C PRO A 96 -12.14 2.38 10.31
N LEU A 97 -12.53 3.39 11.10
CA LEU A 97 -13.93 3.77 11.31
C LEU A 97 -14.43 4.80 10.28
N ASP A 98 -13.56 5.33 9.42
CA ASP A 98 -13.96 6.28 8.40
C ASP A 98 -14.68 5.58 7.24
N ARG A 99 -16.01 5.75 7.22
CA ARG A 99 -16.89 5.24 6.15
C ARG A 99 -16.60 5.85 4.78
N ARG A 100 -16.01 7.05 4.73
CA ARG A 100 -15.60 7.71 3.49
C ARG A 100 -14.28 7.17 2.95
N ARG A 101 -13.52 6.43 3.77
CA ARG A 101 -12.21 5.85 3.42
C ARG A 101 -11.25 6.92 2.89
N THR A 102 -11.08 7.98 3.68
CA THR A 102 -10.20 9.09 3.33
C THR A 102 -8.75 8.64 3.42
N ASN A 103 -8.00 8.80 2.33
CA ASN A 103 -6.57 8.53 2.27
C ASN A 103 -5.82 9.82 1.97
N LYS A 104 -4.67 10.02 2.63
CA LYS A 104 -3.73 11.10 2.31
C LYS A 104 -2.32 10.60 2.52
N ILE A 105 -1.52 10.59 1.47
CA ILE A 105 -0.14 10.13 1.52
C ILE A 105 0.80 11.27 1.88
N LYS A 106 1.71 11.02 2.81
CA LYS A 106 2.81 11.92 3.13
C LYS A 106 4.16 11.19 3.04
N GLY A 107 5.21 11.93 2.69
CA GLY A 107 6.58 11.44 2.50
C GLY A 107 7.27 12.20 1.35
N PRO A 108 8.35 11.67 0.76
CA PRO A 108 9.13 10.51 1.23
C PRO A 108 9.92 10.81 2.51
N TRP A 109 10.19 9.78 3.30
CA TRP A 109 11.22 9.77 4.33
C TRP A 109 12.14 8.57 4.16
N LEU A 110 13.33 8.62 4.75
CA LEU A 110 14.26 7.49 4.75
C LEU A 110 13.72 6.38 5.64
N ILE A 111 13.77 5.12 5.20
CA ILE A 111 13.39 3.95 6.01
C ILE A 111 14.14 3.97 7.35
N SER A 112 15.43 4.30 7.32
CA SER A 112 16.29 4.41 8.51
C SER A 112 15.84 5.47 9.52
N SER A 113 15.01 6.45 9.12
CA SER A 113 14.49 7.46 10.07
C SER A 113 13.38 6.92 10.98
N LYS A 114 12.81 5.74 10.66
CA LYS A 114 11.75 5.12 11.45
C LYS A 114 12.13 3.71 11.90
N TRP A 115 12.75 2.93 11.03
CA TRP A 115 13.22 1.58 11.33
C TRP A 115 14.75 1.58 11.32
N TYR A 116 15.33 2.09 12.40
CA TYR A 116 16.78 2.23 12.56
C TYR A 116 17.50 0.89 12.65
N ASP A 117 16.81 -0.18 13.05
CA ASP A 117 17.36 -1.55 13.10
C ASP A 117 17.41 -2.25 11.74
N ILE A 118 16.92 -1.59 10.67
CA ILE A 118 16.96 -2.10 9.30
C ILE A 118 18.12 -1.39 8.56
N CYS A 119 19.32 -1.61 9.07
CA CYS A 119 20.59 -1.19 8.45
C CYS A 119 21.44 -2.43 8.15
N ASP A 120 22.37 -2.33 7.19
CA ASP A 120 23.37 -3.36 6.86
C ASP A 120 22.80 -4.78 6.58
N VAL A 121 21.62 -4.85 5.97
CA VAL A 121 20.96 -6.13 5.59
C VAL A 121 21.52 -6.75 4.31
N GLU A 122 22.55 -6.15 3.70
CA GLU A 122 23.34 -6.73 2.61
C GLU A 122 24.74 -7.13 3.12
N ALA A 123 25.16 -8.35 2.78
CA ALA A 123 26.53 -8.87 2.91
C ALA A 123 27.10 -9.15 1.51
#